data_AF-A0A5B8SR74-F1
#
_entry.id   AF-A0A5B8SR74-F1
#
_cell.length_a   1.000
_cell.length_b   1.000
_cell.length_c   1.000
_cell.angle_alpha   90.00
_cell.angle_beta   90.00
_cell.angle_gamma   90.00
#
_symmetry.space_group_name_H-M   'P 1'
#
loop_
_entity.id
_entity.type
_entity.pdbx_description
1 polymer ?
#
loop_
_entity_poly.entity_id
_entity_poly.type
_entity_poly.pdbx_seq_one_letter_code
_entity_poly.pdbx_strand_id
1 'polypeptide(L)'
;MSIELEVRDGDPWWLSPDIWTVPGDNPEGSSGTPIVGQPCYLWCRVRNNGSSSVNNATVRFYWANPATGFDRNSANLVGTANVNLAGGGGAADVLCLTPWVPEFINDGHECVLAEAFHPSLDPLPSTPDFDVPTDRHVAQRNLTVVQALRGLFHFTFEIHNAQRDERTFHIELRQGELRQLEPLAKRMKIKMPCSQGKLGPIAFVDKRCPGEEKLDEAKQKQEILELSIAGHRRCSKTLIGRIEGDAMLLHIVQRHGDRVVGGVSLLVLNE
;
A
#
# COMPACT_ATOMS: atom_id res chain seq x y z
N MET A 1 -32.42 10.19 -2.86
CA MET A 1 -31.34 11.01 -3.42
C MET A 1 -30.14 10.83 -2.51
N SER A 2 -29.13 10.09 -2.96
CA SER A 2 -27.95 9.70 -2.16
C SER A 2 -26.67 10.18 -2.83
N ILE A 3 -25.64 10.41 -2.02
CA ILE A 3 -24.25 10.59 -2.45
C ILE A 3 -23.49 9.37 -1.94
N GLU A 4 -22.64 8.79 -2.79
CA GLU A 4 -21.85 7.61 -2.45
C GLU A 4 -20.45 7.77 -3.01
N LEU A 5 -19.58 8.43 -2.24
CA LEU A 5 -18.19 8.70 -2.61
C LEU A 5 -17.33 7.43 -2.53
N GLU A 6 -16.53 7.19 -3.56
CA GLU A 6 -15.67 6.02 -3.62
C GLU A 6 -14.26 6.41 -4.06
N VAL A 7 -13.27 5.89 -3.33
CA VAL A 7 -11.93 5.65 -3.86
C VAL A 7 -11.80 4.15 -4.07
N ARG A 8 -11.50 3.73 -5.30
CA ARG A 8 -11.54 2.31 -5.65
C ARG A 8 -10.34 1.55 -5.07
N ASP A 9 -10.62 0.40 -4.47
CA ASP A 9 -9.60 -0.54 -4.03
C ASP A 9 -8.93 -1.35 -5.15
N GLY A 10 -7.82 -1.99 -4.80
CA GLY A 10 -7.13 -2.94 -5.65
C GLY A 10 -7.58 -4.40 -5.48
N ASP A 11 -6.86 -5.30 -6.15
CA ASP A 11 -6.88 -6.73 -5.84
C ASP A 11 -5.43 -7.26 -5.75
N PRO A 12 -4.89 -7.51 -4.54
CA PRO A 12 -5.52 -7.31 -3.23
C PRO A 12 -5.87 -5.84 -2.94
N TRP A 13 -6.76 -5.60 -1.97
CA TRP A 13 -7.36 -4.29 -1.68
C TRP A 13 -6.33 -3.16 -1.48
N TRP A 14 -5.09 -3.48 -1.10
CA TRP A 14 -3.98 -2.51 -0.98
C TRP A 14 -3.22 -2.19 -2.27
N LEU A 15 -3.74 -2.57 -3.43
CA LEU A 15 -3.19 -2.22 -4.75
C LEU A 15 -4.12 -1.27 -5.51
N SER A 16 -4.68 -0.26 -4.83
CA SER A 16 -5.59 0.69 -5.47
C SER A 16 -4.98 1.26 -6.76
N PRO A 17 -5.67 1.17 -7.91
CA PRO A 17 -5.24 1.79 -9.15
C PRO A 17 -5.60 3.28 -9.24
N ASP A 18 -6.38 3.75 -8.27
CA ASP A 18 -6.92 5.10 -8.23
C ASP A 18 -6.12 6.01 -7.30
N ILE A 19 -4.99 5.54 -6.75
CA ILE A 19 -4.01 6.36 -6.04
C ILE A 19 -2.68 6.28 -6.77
N TRP A 20 -2.09 7.41 -7.14
CA TRP A 20 -0.79 7.46 -7.79
C TRP A 20 0.07 8.63 -7.31
N THR A 21 1.36 8.52 -7.58
CA THR A 21 2.38 9.50 -7.22
C THR A 21 2.96 10.14 -8.47
N VAL A 22 3.24 11.43 -8.41
CA VAL A 22 3.93 12.20 -9.45
C VAL A 22 5.21 12.79 -8.83
N PRO A 23 6.39 12.17 -9.03
CA PRO A 23 7.64 12.67 -8.47
C PRO A 23 8.14 13.92 -9.21
N GLY A 24 8.87 14.77 -8.49
CA GLY A 24 9.41 16.05 -8.95
C GLY A 24 8.53 17.25 -8.60
N ASP A 25 8.95 18.43 -9.07
CA ASP A 25 8.35 19.70 -8.67
C ASP A 25 7.08 20.07 -9.45
N ASN A 26 6.76 19.33 -10.52
CA ASN A 26 5.60 19.56 -11.37
C ASN A 26 4.45 18.57 -11.03
N PRO A 27 3.32 19.03 -10.45
CA PRO A 27 2.18 18.15 -10.12
C PRO A 27 1.50 17.54 -11.34
N GLU A 28 1.64 18.16 -12.52
CA GLU A 28 1.12 17.68 -13.81
C GLU A 28 2.16 16.81 -14.57
N GLY A 29 3.23 16.42 -13.87
CA GLY A 29 4.28 15.54 -14.40
C GLY A 29 3.79 14.12 -14.68
N SER A 30 4.72 13.26 -15.08
CA SER A 30 4.40 11.84 -15.24
C SER A 30 4.28 11.14 -13.89
N SER A 31 3.30 10.25 -13.78
CA SER A 31 3.23 9.29 -12.68
C SER A 31 4.54 8.50 -12.56
N GLY A 32 4.96 8.21 -11.34
CA GLY A 32 6.18 7.44 -11.09
C GLY A 32 6.38 7.15 -9.61
N THR A 33 7.44 6.41 -9.30
CA THR A 33 7.83 6.11 -7.92
C THR A 33 8.36 7.37 -7.24
N PRO A 34 7.97 7.66 -5.98
CA PRO A 34 8.54 8.76 -5.22
C PRO A 34 10.07 8.64 -5.10
N ILE A 35 10.75 9.79 -5.03
CA ILE A 35 12.21 9.86 -4.87
C ILE A 35 12.50 10.54 -3.54
N VAL A 36 13.30 9.90 -2.70
CA VAL A 36 13.70 10.42 -1.39
C VAL A 36 14.26 11.82 -1.50
N GLY A 37 13.77 12.72 -0.64
CA GLY A 37 14.23 14.11 -0.56
C GLY A 37 13.80 14.99 -1.72
N GLN A 38 13.01 14.49 -2.67
CA GLN A 38 12.41 15.28 -3.75
C GLN A 38 10.91 15.43 -3.54
N PRO A 39 10.30 16.56 -3.91
CA PRO A 39 8.85 16.69 -3.91
C PRO A 39 8.17 15.58 -4.71
N CYS A 40 7.02 15.15 -4.22
CA CYS A 40 6.16 14.17 -4.85
C CYS A 40 4.70 14.54 -4.58
N TYR A 41 3.90 14.58 -5.64
CA TYR A 41 2.48 14.89 -5.52
C TYR A 41 1.65 13.62 -5.48
N LEU A 42 0.68 13.58 -4.56
CA LEU A 42 -0.29 12.52 -4.47
C LEU A 42 -1.54 12.89 -5.26
N TRP A 43 -2.04 11.92 -6.01
CA TRP A 43 -3.28 12.03 -6.75
C TRP A 43 -4.20 10.87 -6.41
N CYS A 44 -5.51 11.15 -6.43
CA CYS A 44 -6.55 10.17 -6.18
C CYS A 44 -7.71 10.35 -7.17
N ARG A 45 -8.24 9.26 -7.71
CA ARG A 45 -9.49 9.30 -8.47
C ARG A 45 -10.67 8.99 -7.56
N VAL A 46 -11.61 9.93 -7.50
CA VAL A 46 -12.83 9.82 -6.69
C VAL A 46 -14.04 9.68 -7.60
N ARG A 47 -14.98 8.80 -7.22
CA ARG A 47 -16.27 8.63 -7.90
C ARG A 47 -17.42 8.95 -6.95
N ASN A 48 -18.55 9.33 -7.52
CA ASN A 48 -19.82 9.41 -6.83
C ASN A 48 -20.80 8.42 -7.48
N ASN A 49 -20.99 7.27 -6.84
CA ASN A 49 -21.89 6.22 -7.29
C ASN A 49 -23.36 6.50 -6.93
N GLY A 50 -23.59 7.53 -6.10
CA GLY A 50 -24.92 7.98 -5.69
C GLY A 50 -25.67 8.69 -6.80
N SER A 51 -26.97 8.90 -6.60
CA SER A 51 -27.88 9.53 -7.57
C SER A 51 -27.82 11.07 -7.59
N SER A 52 -27.21 11.69 -6.57
CA SER A 52 -27.19 13.14 -6.40
C SER A 52 -25.79 13.71 -6.54
N SER A 53 -25.69 14.87 -7.17
CA SER A 53 -24.43 15.61 -7.23
C SER A 53 -23.98 16.06 -5.85
N VAL A 54 -22.66 16.09 -5.64
CA VAL A 54 -22.03 16.57 -4.42
C VAL A 54 -21.10 17.72 -4.76
N ASN A 55 -21.18 18.78 -3.96
CA ASN A 55 -20.26 19.91 -4.03
C ASN A 55 -19.37 19.88 -2.79
N ASN A 56 -18.10 20.27 -2.98
CA ASN A 56 -17.13 20.43 -1.92
C ASN A 56 -16.92 19.16 -1.06
N ALA A 57 -16.97 17.99 -1.69
CA ALA A 57 -16.49 16.76 -1.05
C ALA A 57 -15.00 16.94 -0.71
N THR A 58 -14.56 16.38 0.41
CA THR A 58 -13.17 16.49 0.89
C THR A 58 -12.41 15.23 0.53
N VAL A 59 -11.20 15.39 0.03
CA VAL A 59 -10.23 14.31 -0.17
C VAL A 59 -9.03 14.57 0.73
N ARG A 60 -8.64 13.58 1.54
CA ARG A 60 -7.42 13.65 2.36
C ARG A 60 -6.42 12.61 1.90
N PHE A 61 -5.16 13.00 1.89
CA PHE A 61 -4.05 12.18 1.42
C PHE A 61 -3.11 11.91 2.57
N TYR A 62 -2.70 10.65 2.71
CA TYR A 62 -1.83 10.22 3.78
C TYR A 62 -0.65 9.43 3.23
N TRP A 63 0.44 9.46 3.98
CA TRP A 63 1.45 8.42 3.90
C TRP A 63 1.55 7.73 5.26
N ALA A 64 1.86 6.43 5.25
CA ALA A 64 2.14 5.66 6.43
C ALA A 64 3.48 4.95 6.27
N ASN A 65 4.18 4.82 7.40
CA ASN A 65 5.36 3.97 7.47
C ASN A 65 4.98 2.55 6.98
N PRO A 66 5.87 1.83 6.28
CA PRO A 66 5.62 0.51 5.70
C PRO A 66 5.31 -0.49 6.81
N ALA A 67 4.05 -0.49 7.16
CA ALA A 67 3.48 -1.19 8.27
C ALA A 67 2.26 -1.91 7.78
N THR A 68 2.20 -3.18 8.09
CA THR A 68 0.91 -3.84 8.14
C THR A 68 0.20 -3.32 9.41
N GLY A 69 -0.94 -2.63 9.23
CA GLY A 69 -1.80 -2.11 10.30
C GLY A 69 -1.52 -0.67 10.74
N PHE A 70 -2.33 0.28 10.27
CA PHE A 70 -2.29 1.69 10.71
C PHE A 70 -3.69 2.30 10.61
N ASP A 71 -3.92 3.38 11.35
CA ASP A 71 -5.19 4.09 11.42
C ASP A 71 -5.01 5.60 11.18
N ARG A 72 -6.11 6.38 11.25
CA ARG A 72 -6.10 7.84 11.11
C ARG A 72 -5.26 8.58 12.16
N ASN A 73 -4.89 7.94 13.26
CA ASN A 73 -4.05 8.53 14.31
C ASN A 73 -2.56 8.27 14.10
N SER A 74 -2.21 7.14 13.46
CA SER A 74 -0.82 6.75 13.19
C SER A 74 -0.32 7.12 11.80
N ALA A 75 -1.22 7.36 10.85
CA ALA A 75 -0.86 7.81 9.50
C ALA A 75 -0.54 9.31 9.48
N ASN A 76 0.35 9.71 8.57
CA ASN A 76 0.77 11.09 8.41
C ASN A 76 -0.08 11.76 7.32
N LEU A 77 -0.90 12.74 7.71
CA LEU A 77 -1.62 13.57 6.75
C LEU A 77 -0.63 14.40 5.93
N VAL A 78 -0.64 14.21 4.61
CA VAL A 78 0.12 15.04 3.67
C VAL A 78 -0.62 16.34 3.42
N GLY A 79 -1.90 16.24 3.08
CA GLY A 79 -2.70 17.38 2.68
C GLY A 79 -4.12 17.01 2.29
N THR A 80 -4.87 18.04 1.93
CA THR A 80 -6.30 17.92 1.62
C THR A 80 -6.64 18.67 0.35
N ALA A 81 -7.68 18.22 -0.34
CA ALA A 81 -8.26 18.88 -1.50
C ALA A 81 -9.79 18.75 -1.48
N ASN A 82 -10.46 19.51 -2.33
CA ASN A 82 -11.91 19.44 -2.50
C ASN A 82 -12.29 19.11 -3.93
N VAL A 83 -13.42 18.44 -4.11
CA VAL A 83 -13.93 18.01 -5.40
C VAL A 83 -15.45 18.16 -5.50
N ASN A 84 -15.93 18.53 -6.69
CA ASN A 84 -17.35 18.50 -7.04
C ASN A 84 -17.58 17.34 -8.00
N LEU A 85 -18.59 16.51 -7.75
CA LEU A 85 -18.89 15.34 -8.58
C LEU A 85 -20.38 15.32 -8.92
N ALA A 86 -20.68 15.06 -10.20
CA ALA A 86 -22.04 14.78 -10.61
C ALA A 86 -22.57 13.49 -9.98
N GLY A 87 -23.88 13.41 -9.75
CA GLY A 87 -24.54 12.14 -9.45
C GLY A 87 -24.57 11.22 -10.68
N GLY A 88 -24.84 9.93 -10.46
CA GLY A 88 -24.95 8.93 -11.52
C GLY A 88 -23.60 8.46 -12.07
N GLY A 89 -22.57 8.36 -11.23
CA GLY A 89 -21.25 7.85 -11.61
C GLY A 89 -20.24 8.92 -12.02
N GLY A 90 -20.44 10.18 -11.62
CA GLY A 90 -19.47 11.26 -11.83
C GLY A 90 -18.12 10.91 -11.19
N ALA A 91 -17.01 11.24 -11.86
CA ALA A 91 -15.66 10.92 -11.40
C ALA A 91 -14.67 12.06 -11.71
N ALA A 92 -13.68 12.26 -10.85
CA ALA A 92 -12.59 13.19 -11.09
C ALA A 92 -11.28 12.71 -10.49
N ASP A 93 -10.17 13.08 -11.12
CA ASP A 93 -8.82 12.91 -10.60
C ASP A 93 -8.50 14.17 -9.76
N VAL A 94 -8.08 13.97 -8.50
CA VAL A 94 -7.93 15.01 -7.48
C VAL A 94 -6.46 15.06 -7.03
N LEU A 95 -5.86 16.23 -7.12
CA LEU A 95 -4.49 16.52 -6.69
C LEU A 95 -4.44 16.90 -5.21
N CYS A 96 -3.52 16.32 -4.46
CA CYS A 96 -3.12 16.84 -3.15
C CYS A 96 -2.41 18.19 -3.32
N LEU A 97 -2.96 19.25 -2.73
CA LEU A 97 -2.45 20.62 -2.87
C LEU A 97 -1.12 20.86 -2.13
N THR A 98 -0.71 19.92 -1.28
CA THR A 98 0.56 19.96 -0.56
C THR A 98 1.48 18.88 -1.12
N PRO A 99 2.69 19.24 -1.60
CA PRO A 99 3.67 18.24 -2.00
C PRO A 99 4.13 17.46 -0.76
N TRP A 100 4.30 16.16 -0.93
CA TRP A 100 4.96 15.30 0.03
C TRP A 100 6.44 15.18 -0.32
N VAL A 101 7.32 15.20 0.67
CA VAL A 101 8.75 14.91 0.49
C VAL A 101 9.04 13.57 1.16
N PRO A 102 9.19 12.48 0.38
CA PRO A 102 9.54 11.15 0.88
C PRO A 102 10.83 11.15 1.71
N GLU A 103 10.82 10.39 2.80
CA GLU A 103 11.99 10.19 3.65
C GLU A 103 12.49 8.75 3.52
N PHE A 104 13.82 8.53 3.61
CA PHE A 104 14.34 7.17 3.59
C PHE A 104 14.15 6.48 4.94
N ILE A 105 12.91 6.05 5.19
CA ILE A 105 12.52 5.30 6.38
C ILE A 105 12.19 3.87 5.95
N ASN A 106 12.71 2.88 6.68
CA ASN A 106 12.43 1.45 6.48
C ASN A 106 12.63 0.95 5.04
N ASP A 107 13.86 1.13 4.54
CA ASP A 107 14.29 0.73 3.21
C ASP A 107 13.49 1.37 2.05
N GLY A 108 12.77 2.46 2.32
CA GLY A 108 12.15 3.32 1.31
C GLY A 108 10.79 2.86 0.77
N HIS A 109 10.13 1.89 1.42
CA HIS A 109 8.71 1.65 1.14
C HIS A 109 7.86 2.64 1.92
N GLU A 110 6.90 3.30 1.28
CA GLU A 110 5.94 4.19 1.94
C GLU A 110 4.55 3.88 1.41
N CYS A 111 3.65 3.50 2.31
CA CYS A 111 2.25 3.23 1.99
C CYS A 111 1.53 4.56 1.75
N VAL A 112 0.81 4.70 0.65
CA VAL A 112 0.01 5.91 0.39
C VAL A 112 -1.48 5.60 0.41
N LEU A 113 -2.27 6.53 0.94
CA LEU A 113 -3.71 6.41 1.09
C LEU A 113 -4.43 7.67 0.67
N ALA A 114 -5.68 7.50 0.27
CA ALA A 114 -6.61 8.59 0.09
C ALA A 114 -7.96 8.20 0.67
N GLU A 115 -8.62 9.15 1.34
CA GLU A 115 -10.03 9.04 1.71
C GLU A 115 -10.84 10.19 1.14
N ALA A 116 -12.04 9.92 0.63
CA ALA A 116 -12.97 10.90 0.07
C ALA A 116 -14.31 10.84 0.82
N PHE A 117 -14.81 11.98 1.30
CA PHE A 117 -16.04 12.04 2.09
C PHE A 117 -16.73 13.41 2.01
N HIS A 118 -17.98 13.50 2.46
CA HIS A 118 -18.66 14.77 2.71
C HIS A 118 -19.20 14.82 4.15
N PRO A 119 -18.80 15.79 4.99
CA PRO A 119 -19.04 15.75 6.45
C PRO A 119 -20.48 15.52 6.89
N SER A 120 -21.47 15.97 6.10
CA SER A 120 -22.90 15.85 6.43
C SER A 120 -23.72 14.97 5.49
N LEU A 121 -23.20 14.67 4.30
CA LEU A 121 -23.95 13.98 3.24
C LEU A 121 -23.46 12.56 3.01
N ASP A 122 -22.17 12.35 3.28
CA ASP A 122 -21.50 11.06 3.15
C ASP A 122 -20.32 11.02 4.14
N PRO A 123 -20.60 10.98 5.46
CA PRO A 123 -19.59 11.11 6.49
C PRO A 123 -18.75 9.85 6.60
N LEU A 124 -17.48 10.02 6.99
CA LEU A 124 -16.62 8.91 7.39
C LEU A 124 -17.21 8.16 8.60
N PRO A 125 -16.90 6.85 8.74
CA PRO A 125 -17.15 6.13 9.98
C PRO A 125 -16.55 6.85 11.19
N SER A 126 -17.19 6.73 12.36
CA SER A 126 -16.72 7.38 13.59
C SER A 126 -15.50 6.70 14.24
N THR A 127 -14.97 5.64 13.62
CA THR A 127 -13.76 4.94 14.08
C THR A 127 -12.50 5.55 13.44
N PRO A 128 -11.36 5.60 14.14
CA PRO A 128 -10.10 5.97 13.52
C PRO A 128 -9.60 4.95 12.49
N ASP A 129 -10.10 3.70 12.51
CA ASP A 129 -9.59 2.62 11.66
C ASP A 129 -9.80 2.89 10.16
N PHE A 130 -8.76 2.64 9.36
CA PHE A 130 -8.90 2.53 7.90
C PHE A 130 -9.37 1.12 7.53
N ASP A 131 -10.68 0.91 7.49
CA ASP A 131 -11.27 -0.37 7.11
C ASP A 131 -11.43 -0.49 5.58
N VAL A 132 -10.33 -0.36 4.85
CA VAL A 132 -10.31 -0.33 3.37
C VAL A 132 -11.20 -1.41 2.74
N PRO A 133 -11.14 -2.70 3.13
CA PRO A 133 -11.96 -3.74 2.50
C PRO A 133 -13.48 -3.54 2.59
N THR A 134 -13.97 -2.71 3.51
CA THR A 134 -15.41 -2.50 3.74
C THR A 134 -15.84 -1.03 3.74
N ASP A 135 -14.89 -0.10 3.75
CA ASP A 135 -15.11 1.35 3.74
C ASP A 135 -14.74 1.94 2.38
N ARG A 136 -15.74 2.12 1.50
CA ARG A 136 -15.57 2.69 0.16
C ARG A 136 -14.94 4.08 0.13
N HIS A 137 -14.94 4.81 1.25
CA HIS A 137 -14.37 6.15 1.29
C HIS A 137 -12.85 6.12 1.19
N VAL A 138 -12.19 5.04 1.61
CA VAL A 138 -10.74 4.96 1.71
C VAL A 138 -10.19 3.83 0.86
N ALA A 139 -9.08 4.12 0.17
CA ALA A 139 -8.27 3.09 -0.48
C ALA A 139 -6.80 3.28 -0.14
N GLN A 140 -6.00 2.25 -0.41
CA GLN A 140 -4.55 2.32 -0.23
C GLN A 140 -3.77 1.70 -1.38
N ARG A 141 -2.53 2.19 -1.57
CA ARG A 141 -1.57 1.65 -2.52
C ARG A 141 -0.24 1.36 -1.82
N ASN A 142 0.02 0.08 -1.59
CA ASN A 142 1.18 -0.45 -0.90
C ASN A 142 1.95 -1.38 -1.85
N LEU A 143 2.67 -0.80 -2.82
CA LEU A 143 3.52 -1.52 -3.77
C LEU A 143 4.96 -1.02 -3.66
N THR A 144 5.90 -1.95 -3.49
CA THR A 144 7.34 -1.72 -3.57
C THR A 144 7.90 -2.43 -4.80
N VAL A 145 8.85 -1.80 -5.49
CA VAL A 145 9.68 -2.51 -6.48
C VAL A 145 11.00 -2.85 -5.82
N VAL A 146 11.37 -4.13 -5.85
CA VAL A 146 12.61 -4.65 -5.26
C VAL A 146 13.45 -5.25 -6.38
N GLN A 147 14.72 -4.86 -6.44
CA GLN A 147 15.68 -5.47 -7.36
C GLN A 147 16.35 -6.67 -6.70
N ALA A 148 16.34 -7.81 -7.38
CA ALA A 148 17.04 -9.01 -6.99
C ALA A 148 18.41 -9.05 -7.69
N LEU A 149 19.46 -9.34 -6.93
CA LEU A 149 20.81 -9.51 -7.46
C LEU A 149 21.12 -11.00 -7.52
N ARG A 150 21.33 -11.53 -8.74
CA ARG A 150 21.55 -12.98 -8.96
C ARG A 150 20.43 -13.83 -8.35
N GLY A 151 19.19 -13.35 -8.48
CA GLY A 151 18.00 -13.97 -7.91
C GLY A 151 17.80 -13.75 -6.41
N LEU A 152 18.71 -13.12 -5.67
CA LEU A 152 18.55 -12.85 -4.23
C LEU A 152 17.94 -11.46 -3.99
N PHE A 153 16.93 -11.37 -3.14
CA PHE A 153 16.35 -10.11 -2.70
C PHE A 153 16.14 -10.08 -1.18
N HIS A 154 16.07 -8.88 -0.63
CA HIS A 154 15.59 -8.66 0.73
C HIS A 154 14.69 -7.42 0.82
N PHE A 155 13.80 -7.41 1.80
CA PHE A 155 12.88 -6.31 2.05
C PHE A 155 12.57 -6.20 3.53
N THR A 156 12.88 -5.05 4.13
CA THR A 156 12.53 -4.78 5.54
C THR A 156 11.16 -4.13 5.63
N PHE A 157 10.34 -4.59 6.56
CA PHE A 157 9.02 -4.04 6.83
C PHE A 157 8.72 -4.01 8.32
N GLU A 158 7.71 -3.24 8.70
CA GLU A 158 7.18 -3.22 10.06
C GLU A 158 5.79 -3.88 10.14
N ILE A 159 5.48 -4.37 11.33
CA ILE A 159 4.19 -4.94 11.68
C ILE A 159 3.74 -4.16 12.89
N HIS A 160 2.59 -3.50 12.78
CA HIS A 160 2.11 -2.58 13.78
C HIS A 160 0.85 -3.13 14.43
N ASN A 161 0.75 -2.92 15.74
CA ASN A 161 -0.48 -3.06 16.48
C ASN A 161 -1.01 -1.67 16.83
N ALA A 162 -1.89 -1.13 16.00
CA ALA A 162 -2.52 0.18 16.26
C ALA A 162 -3.45 0.16 17.49
N GLN A 163 -3.77 -1.02 18.01
CA GLN A 163 -4.82 -1.21 19.01
C GLN A 163 -4.21 -1.24 20.41
N ARG A 164 -5.05 -1.03 21.43
CA ARG A 164 -4.59 -0.87 22.81
C ARG A 164 -4.12 -2.18 23.46
N ASP A 165 -4.76 -3.28 23.10
CA ASP A 165 -4.48 -4.59 23.66
C ASP A 165 -3.46 -5.34 22.82
N GLU A 166 -2.71 -6.25 23.44
CA GLU A 166 -1.83 -7.16 22.71
C GLU A 166 -2.62 -7.98 21.69
N ARG A 167 -2.05 -8.17 20.50
CA ARG A 167 -2.63 -8.99 19.45
C ARG A 167 -1.59 -9.91 18.83
N THR A 168 -2.05 -11.10 18.46
CA THR A 168 -1.26 -12.06 17.69
C THR A 168 -1.57 -11.89 16.20
N PHE A 169 -0.54 -11.67 15.41
CA PHE A 169 -0.64 -11.56 13.96
C PHE A 169 0.01 -12.74 13.27
N HIS A 170 -0.61 -13.19 12.18
CA HIS A 170 -0.01 -14.12 11.23
C HIS A 170 0.39 -13.35 9.98
N ILE A 171 1.67 -13.36 9.65
CA ILE A 171 2.22 -12.80 8.42
C ILE A 171 2.37 -13.94 7.43
N GLU A 172 1.66 -13.84 6.31
CA GLU A 172 1.61 -14.86 5.26
C GLU A 172 2.20 -14.30 3.97
N LEU A 173 3.06 -15.08 3.32
CA LEU A 173 3.60 -14.78 2.01
C LEU A 173 2.73 -15.46 0.95
N ARG A 174 2.25 -14.70 -0.02
CA ARG A 174 1.49 -15.23 -1.16
C ARG A 174 2.09 -14.74 -2.46
N GLN A 175 2.52 -15.67 -3.32
CA GLN A 175 2.86 -15.30 -4.68
C GLN A 175 1.58 -14.90 -5.44
N GLY A 176 1.58 -13.69 -5.99
CA GLY A 176 0.52 -13.16 -6.83
C GLY A 176 0.81 -13.36 -8.32
N GLU A 177 -0.17 -12.99 -9.13
CA GLU A 177 -0.08 -12.95 -10.59
C GLU A 177 0.27 -11.54 -11.06
N LEU A 178 1.22 -11.38 -11.99
CA LEU A 178 1.62 -10.09 -12.52
C LEU A 178 0.44 -9.29 -13.11
N ARG A 179 -0.59 -9.98 -13.64
CA ARG A 179 -1.82 -9.34 -14.16
C ARG A 179 -2.56 -8.49 -13.13
N GLN A 180 -2.38 -8.77 -11.82
CA GLN A 180 -2.96 -7.97 -10.74
C GLN A 180 -2.43 -6.52 -10.77
N LEU A 181 -1.24 -6.30 -11.34
CA LEU A 181 -0.68 -4.97 -11.51
C LEU A 181 -1.23 -4.24 -12.74
N GLU A 182 -1.93 -4.88 -13.69
CA GLU A 182 -2.38 -4.23 -14.93
C GLU A 182 -3.19 -2.93 -14.71
N PRO A 183 -4.15 -2.87 -13.76
CA PRO A 183 -4.88 -1.63 -13.49
C PRO A 183 -3.95 -0.50 -13.03
N LEU A 184 -2.98 -0.83 -12.19
CA LEU A 184 -2.02 0.11 -11.64
C LEU A 184 -0.92 0.48 -12.65
N ALA A 185 -0.46 -0.47 -13.46
CA ALA A 185 0.62 -0.30 -14.42
C ALA A 185 0.26 0.71 -15.50
N LYS A 186 -1.01 0.71 -15.94
CA LYS A 186 -1.53 1.74 -16.85
C LYS A 186 -1.44 3.14 -16.24
N ARG A 187 -1.78 3.27 -14.96
CA ARG A 187 -1.78 4.55 -14.24
C ARG A 187 -0.36 5.04 -13.93
N MET A 188 0.50 4.13 -13.45
CA MET A 188 1.85 4.41 -12.98
C MET A 188 2.93 4.28 -14.06
N LYS A 189 2.54 3.98 -15.30
CA LYS A 189 3.45 3.68 -16.43
C LYS A 189 4.50 2.62 -16.09
N ILE A 190 4.14 1.65 -15.25
CA ILE A 190 5.02 0.52 -14.91
C ILE A 190 5.14 -0.35 -16.15
N LYS A 191 6.37 -0.58 -16.60
CA LYS A 191 6.63 -1.58 -17.64
C LYS A 191 6.40 -2.96 -17.06
N MET A 192 5.35 -3.62 -17.50
CA MET A 192 5.06 -4.99 -17.07
C MET A 192 6.19 -5.93 -17.52
N PRO A 193 6.71 -6.79 -16.62
CA PRO A 193 7.66 -7.81 -16.99
C PRO A 193 7.06 -8.79 -18.02
N CYS A 194 7.91 -9.33 -18.90
CA CYS A 194 7.49 -10.23 -19.97
C CYS A 194 7.14 -11.63 -19.47
N SER A 195 7.72 -12.08 -18.36
CA SER A 195 7.50 -13.40 -17.81
C SER A 195 7.37 -13.37 -16.29
N GLN A 196 6.58 -14.29 -15.75
CA GLN A 196 6.39 -14.49 -14.32
C GLN A 196 7.31 -15.60 -13.84
N GLY A 197 8.18 -15.25 -12.90
CA GLY A 197 9.04 -16.14 -12.16
C GLY A 197 8.32 -16.86 -11.01
N LYS A 198 9.09 -17.62 -10.24
CA LYS A 198 8.61 -18.39 -9.09
C LYS A 198 9.38 -18.02 -7.83
N LEU A 199 8.67 -18.07 -6.71
CA LEU A 199 9.27 -17.93 -5.40
C LEU A 199 10.14 -19.15 -5.07
N GLY A 200 11.43 -18.92 -4.85
CA GLY A 200 12.39 -19.89 -4.33
C GLY A 200 12.38 -19.96 -2.80
N PRO A 201 13.50 -20.37 -2.16
CA PRO A 201 13.65 -20.31 -0.71
C PRO A 201 13.40 -18.91 -0.14
N ILE A 202 12.76 -18.85 1.03
CA ILE A 202 12.38 -17.59 1.68
C ILE A 202 12.34 -17.74 3.20
N ALA A 203 12.72 -16.68 3.90
CA ALA A 203 12.76 -16.64 5.36
C ALA A 203 12.49 -15.24 5.93
N PHE A 204 11.94 -15.21 7.15
CA PHE A 204 11.84 -13.99 7.95
C PHE A 204 13.00 -13.94 8.94
N VAL A 205 13.68 -12.80 9.02
CA VAL A 205 14.84 -12.59 9.89
C VAL A 205 14.77 -11.24 10.60
N ASP A 206 15.45 -11.12 11.74
CA ASP A 206 15.50 -9.86 12.51
C ASP A 206 16.60 -8.90 12.05
N LYS A 207 17.55 -9.38 11.24
CA LYS A 207 18.67 -8.57 10.74
C LYS A 207 18.25 -7.80 9.50
N ARG A 208 18.45 -6.48 9.49
CA ARG A 208 18.13 -5.59 8.34
C ARG A 208 18.85 -5.96 7.04
N CYS A 209 20.11 -6.37 7.13
CA CYS A 209 20.92 -6.81 5.99
C CYS A 209 21.39 -8.26 6.23
N PRO A 210 20.51 -9.25 6.01
CA PRO A 210 20.86 -10.65 6.13
C PRO A 210 21.76 -11.08 4.97
N GLY A 211 22.73 -11.94 5.26
CA GLY A 211 23.45 -12.64 4.20
C GLY A 211 22.68 -13.87 3.73
N GLU A 212 23.11 -14.43 2.61
CA GLU A 212 22.48 -15.58 1.99
C GLU A 212 22.45 -16.82 2.89
N GLU A 213 23.40 -16.92 3.85
CA GLU A 213 23.46 -18.02 4.81
C GLU A 213 22.15 -18.22 5.59
N LYS A 214 21.35 -17.15 5.73
CA LYS A 214 20.04 -17.22 6.40
C LYS A 214 18.98 -17.98 5.61
N LEU A 215 19.11 -18.07 4.29
CA LEU A 215 18.24 -18.93 3.48
C LEU A 215 18.60 -20.41 3.67
N ASP A 216 19.88 -20.73 3.78
CA ASP A 216 20.33 -22.11 4.01
C ASP A 216 19.95 -22.60 5.41
N GLU A 217 20.06 -21.74 6.41
CA GLU A 217 19.61 -22.00 7.79
C GLU A 217 18.10 -22.25 7.88
N ALA A 218 17.30 -21.60 7.03
CA ALA A 218 15.84 -21.70 7.09
C ALA A 218 15.32 -23.11 6.75
N LYS A 219 16.12 -23.97 6.12
CA LYS A 219 15.86 -25.39 5.74
C LYS A 219 14.60 -25.65 4.88
N GLN A 220 13.59 -24.79 4.90
CA GLN A 220 12.33 -24.83 4.16
C GLN A 220 11.82 -23.39 3.91
N LYS A 221 10.84 -23.22 3.02
CA LYS A 221 10.16 -21.94 2.81
C LYS A 221 9.37 -21.57 4.07
N GLN A 222 9.82 -20.55 4.80
CA GLN A 222 9.05 -20.00 5.90
C GLN A 222 8.06 -18.96 5.35
N GLU A 223 6.91 -19.45 4.88
CA GLU A 223 5.87 -18.60 4.27
C GLU A 223 4.92 -17.99 5.31
N ILE A 224 4.98 -18.46 6.56
CA ILE A 224 4.16 -17.96 7.66
C ILE A 224 5.04 -17.59 8.87
N LEU A 225 4.75 -16.44 9.46
CA LEU A 225 5.34 -15.98 10.71
C LEU A 225 4.24 -15.54 11.67
N GLU A 226 4.25 -16.10 12.89
CA GLU A 226 3.34 -15.70 13.96
C GLU A 226 4.07 -14.83 14.98
N LEU A 227 3.46 -13.71 15.39
CA LEU A 227 4.04 -12.77 16.34
C LEU A 227 2.96 -12.17 17.24
N SER A 228 3.21 -12.12 18.54
CA SER A 228 2.43 -11.28 19.46
C SER A 228 3.08 -9.91 19.59
N ILE A 229 2.28 -8.86 19.42
CA ILE A 229 2.72 -7.47 19.50
C ILE A 229 1.85 -6.74 20.53
N ALA A 230 2.47 -6.23 21.58
CA ALA A 230 1.79 -5.41 22.58
C ALA A 230 1.09 -4.20 21.95
N GLY A 231 0.05 -3.68 22.60
CA GLY A 231 -0.73 -2.58 22.05
C GLY A 231 0.08 -1.32 21.81
N HIS A 232 -0.21 -0.62 20.72
CA HIS A 232 0.52 0.55 20.22
C HIS A 232 2.02 0.31 20.02
N ARG A 233 2.44 -0.94 19.84
CA ARG A 233 3.83 -1.32 19.53
C ARG A 233 3.96 -1.83 18.11
N ARG A 234 5.21 -1.94 17.69
CA ARG A 234 5.62 -2.42 16.38
C ARG A 234 6.79 -3.38 16.49
N CYS A 235 6.90 -4.24 15.48
CA CYS A 235 7.99 -5.17 15.27
C CYS A 235 8.54 -4.96 13.85
N SER A 236 9.86 -4.97 13.68
CA SER A 236 10.49 -4.96 12.36
C SER A 236 10.94 -6.37 12.00
N LYS A 237 10.73 -6.75 10.73
CA LYS A 237 11.20 -7.99 10.14
C LYS A 237 11.80 -7.71 8.78
N THR A 238 12.81 -8.48 8.41
CA THR A 238 13.34 -8.50 7.06
C THR A 238 12.95 -9.81 6.41
N LEU A 239 12.39 -9.71 5.23
CA LEU A 239 12.18 -10.82 4.32
C LEU A 239 13.44 -10.99 3.50
N ILE A 240 14.02 -12.18 3.46
CA ILE A 240 15.08 -12.55 2.51
C ILE A 240 14.56 -13.70 1.66
N GLY A 241 14.73 -13.63 0.35
CA GLY A 241 14.20 -14.64 -0.55
C GLY A 241 14.96 -14.76 -1.85
N ARG A 242 14.66 -15.84 -2.58
CA ARG A 242 15.13 -16.06 -3.94
C ARG A 242 13.98 -16.04 -4.94
N ILE A 243 14.26 -15.50 -6.12
CA ILE A 243 13.39 -15.56 -7.30
C ILE A 243 14.05 -16.40 -8.38
N GLU A 244 13.25 -17.22 -9.05
CA GLU A 244 13.62 -17.92 -10.28
C GLU A 244 12.82 -17.32 -11.45
N GLY A 245 13.49 -16.82 -12.50
CA GLY A 245 12.84 -16.14 -13.63
C GLY A 245 12.97 -14.62 -13.56
N ASP A 246 12.24 -13.89 -14.41
CA ASP A 246 12.47 -12.45 -14.66
C ASP A 246 11.85 -11.54 -13.60
N ALA A 247 10.63 -11.83 -13.15
CA ALA A 247 9.93 -11.02 -12.17
C ALA A 247 8.84 -11.77 -11.42
N MET A 248 8.56 -11.36 -10.18
CA MET A 248 7.55 -11.99 -9.33
C MET A 248 6.77 -10.92 -8.57
N LEU A 249 5.46 -11.10 -8.46
CA LEU A 249 4.64 -10.37 -7.50
C LEU A 249 4.52 -11.20 -6.22
N LEU A 250 4.93 -10.63 -5.09
CA LEU A 250 4.84 -11.26 -3.78
C LEU A 250 4.02 -10.38 -2.84
N HIS A 251 3.00 -10.95 -2.22
CA HIS A 251 2.19 -10.28 -1.21
C HIS A 251 2.65 -10.71 0.18
N ILE A 252 2.94 -9.74 1.04
CA ILE A 252 3.08 -9.93 2.49
C ILE A 252 1.73 -9.55 3.10
N VAL A 253 1.02 -10.53 3.65
CA VAL A 253 -0.34 -10.39 4.15
C VAL A 253 -0.34 -10.49 5.67
N GLN A 254 -0.86 -9.49 6.37
CA GLN A 254 -1.05 -9.54 7.82
C GLN A 254 -2.49 -9.95 8.13
N ARG A 255 -2.63 -10.96 8.98
CA ARG A 255 -3.90 -11.46 9.49
C ARG A 255 -3.98 -11.35 11.00
N HIS A 256 -5.18 -11.10 11.48
CA HIS A 256 -5.55 -11.22 12.89
C HIS A 256 -6.80 -12.11 12.96
N GLY A 257 -6.63 -13.34 13.47
CA GLY A 257 -7.60 -14.42 13.25
C GLY A 257 -7.82 -14.67 11.76
N ASP A 258 -9.07 -14.80 11.33
CA ASP A 258 -9.42 -15.06 9.93
C ASP A 258 -9.44 -13.79 9.05
N ARG A 259 -9.30 -12.61 9.66
CA ARG A 259 -9.40 -11.32 8.95
C ARG A 259 -8.03 -10.86 8.45
N VAL A 260 -7.97 -10.45 7.19
CA VAL A 260 -6.83 -9.71 6.64
C VAL A 260 -6.94 -8.26 7.12
N VAL A 261 -5.91 -7.78 7.81
CA VAL A 261 -5.88 -6.45 8.44
C VAL A 261 -4.86 -5.51 7.80
N GLY A 262 -3.99 -6.03 6.94
CA GLY A 262 -2.99 -5.24 6.25
C GLY A 262 -2.25 -6.06 5.19
N GLY A 263 -1.55 -5.37 4.31
CA GLY A 263 -0.65 -6.02 3.38
C GLY A 263 0.20 -5.03 2.59
N VAL A 264 1.28 -5.56 2.05
CA VAL A 264 2.18 -4.90 1.10
C VAL A 264 2.50 -5.86 -0.03
N SER A 265 2.60 -5.34 -1.24
CA SER A 265 3.04 -6.10 -2.40
C SER A 265 4.45 -5.70 -2.81
N LEU A 266 5.27 -6.69 -3.16
CA LEU A 266 6.60 -6.52 -3.73
C LEU A 266 6.56 -6.97 -5.19
N LEU A 267 6.87 -6.08 -6.12
CA LEU A 267 7.29 -6.45 -7.46
C LEU A 267 8.80 -6.68 -7.43
N VAL A 268 9.19 -7.95 -7.34
CA VAL A 268 10.60 -8.36 -7.38
C VAL A 268 11.01 -8.49 -8.84
N LEU A 269 12.02 -7.75 -9.27
CA LEU A 269 12.61 -7.82 -10.60
C LEU A 269 13.98 -8.50 -10.48
N ASN A 270 14.30 -9.40 -11.40
CA ASN A 270 15.56 -10.12 -11.42
C ASN A 270 16.40 -9.64 -12.61
N GLU A 271 17.59 -9.13 -12.32
CA GLU A 271 18.58 -8.67 -13.30
C GLU A 271 19.81 -9.60 -13.35
#